data_AF-A0A832G962-F1
#
_entry.id   AF-A0A832G962-F1
#
_cell.length_a   1.000
_cell.length_b   1.000
_cell.length_c   1.000
_cell.angle_alpha   90.00
_cell.angle_beta   90.00
_cell.angle_gamma   90.00
#
_symmetry.space_group_name_H-M   'P 1'
#
loop_
_entity.id
_entity.type
_entity.pdbx_description
1 polymer ?
#
loop_
_entity_poly.entity_id
_entity_poly.type
_entity_poly.pdbx_seq_one_letter_code
_entity_poly.pdbx_strand_id
1 'polypeptide(L)'
;MAEYYLPRGMRPSTLEERRKFYTEEFNIAGVRDWFRNWIGKVVFAVIIGRHTRIYPPEYEEDASATILIDSYRSLEDVRGWILEFLPESVYYDRNIYDEDGNVLGQELAFDLDPENLTCPIHGSLEDKMRRGQGLSFCEIELEMVRDETIRLYEELSKNFSNLRVVYSGRGFHIHILDLETFSWSHEERSKLARNMREMGFMIDEWVTSGSMRLIRLPHSLHGMVSRIVTPINASELESFNPIEDRRCIPKFLREGGRDA
;
A
#
# COMPACT_ATOMS: atom_id res chain seq x y z
N MET A 1 -17.39 2.96 16.79
CA MET A 1 -16.20 2.70 15.95
C MET A 1 -15.01 2.60 16.87
N ALA A 2 -13.99 1.79 16.54
CA ALA A 2 -12.73 1.84 17.28
C ALA A 2 -12.04 3.18 16.96
N GLU A 3 -11.67 3.93 18.00
CA GLU A 3 -11.02 5.22 17.84
C GLU A 3 -9.51 4.99 17.64
N TYR A 4 -9.12 4.87 16.36
CA TYR A 4 -7.71 4.73 16.00
C TYR A 4 -6.98 6.06 16.21
N TYR A 5 -5.85 6.01 16.91
CA TYR A 5 -4.93 7.14 17.01
C TYR A 5 -4.08 7.18 15.74
N LEU A 6 -4.22 8.26 14.98
CA LEU A 6 -3.54 8.47 13.70
C LEU A 6 -2.67 9.74 13.78
N PRO A 7 -1.61 9.84 12.94
CA PRO A 7 -0.81 11.06 12.84
C PRO A 7 -1.64 12.29 12.42
N ARG A 8 -1.08 13.47 12.67
CA ARG A 8 -1.76 14.75 12.44
C ARG A 8 -2.27 14.89 11.01
N GLY A 9 -3.53 15.28 10.86
CA GLY A 9 -4.17 15.43 9.55
C GLY A 9 -4.33 14.12 8.77
N MET A 10 -4.19 12.96 9.42
CA MET A 10 -4.66 11.68 8.89
C MET A 10 -6.00 11.32 9.54
N ARG A 11 -6.96 10.88 8.72
CA ARG A 11 -8.29 10.43 9.16
C ARG A 11 -8.96 9.56 8.11
N PRO A 12 -10.01 8.80 8.46
CA PRO A 12 -10.89 8.21 7.46
C PRO A 12 -11.46 9.25 6.49
N SER A 13 -11.49 8.86 5.23
CA SER A 13 -12.14 9.59 4.13
C SER A 13 -13.60 9.18 4.03
N THR A 14 -14.46 10.16 3.80
CA THR A 14 -15.87 9.98 3.47
C THR A 14 -16.03 9.44 2.03
N LEU A 15 -17.19 8.87 1.72
CA LEU A 15 -17.50 8.41 0.35
C LEU A 15 -17.40 9.53 -0.69
N GLU A 16 -17.83 10.75 -0.34
CA GLU A 16 -17.75 11.90 -1.24
C GLU A 16 -16.30 12.34 -1.50
N GLU A 17 -15.43 12.32 -0.48
CA GLU A 17 -14.00 12.59 -0.65
C GLU A 17 -13.30 11.54 -1.52
N ARG A 18 -13.67 10.25 -1.36
CA ARG A 18 -13.20 9.17 -2.25
C ARG A 18 -13.66 9.41 -3.68
N ARG A 19 -14.94 9.76 -3.88
CA ARG A 19 -15.52 10.05 -5.20
C ARG A 19 -14.80 11.24 -5.85
N LYS A 20 -14.60 12.34 -5.13
CA LYS A 20 -13.87 13.53 -5.60
C LYS A 20 -12.44 13.15 -6.00
N PHE A 21 -11.69 12.45 -5.14
CA PHE A 21 -10.33 12.01 -5.44
C PHE A 21 -10.25 11.16 -6.72
N TYR A 22 -11.07 10.12 -6.83
CA TYR A 22 -11.04 9.22 -7.99
C TYR A 22 -11.56 9.87 -9.29
N THR A 23 -12.30 10.97 -9.20
CA THR A 23 -12.76 11.77 -10.35
C THR A 23 -11.73 12.82 -10.78
N GLU A 24 -11.12 13.54 -9.83
CA GLU A 24 -10.35 14.78 -10.09
C GLU A 24 -8.82 14.67 -9.88
N GLU A 25 -8.34 13.62 -9.22
CA GLU A 25 -6.94 13.52 -8.76
C GLU A 25 -6.25 12.20 -9.14
N PHE A 26 -7.00 11.11 -9.30
CA PHE A 26 -6.43 9.78 -9.51
C PHE A 26 -5.56 9.70 -10.78
N ASN A 27 -4.26 9.49 -10.58
CA ASN A 27 -3.25 9.57 -11.63
C ASN A 27 -3.16 8.27 -12.44
N ILE A 28 -4.12 8.07 -13.36
CA ILE A 28 -4.11 6.94 -14.31
C ILE A 28 -2.80 6.85 -15.10
N ALA A 29 -2.19 7.99 -15.46
CA ALA A 29 -0.92 7.99 -16.21
C ALA A 29 0.25 7.43 -15.37
N GLY A 30 0.28 7.73 -14.06
CA GLY A 30 1.23 7.14 -13.11
C GLY A 30 0.99 5.64 -12.90
N VAL A 31 -0.27 5.20 -12.78
CA VAL A 31 -0.61 3.76 -12.73
C VAL A 31 -0.14 3.05 -14.00
N ARG A 32 -0.29 3.67 -15.17
CA ARG A 32 0.18 3.14 -16.46
C ARG A 32 1.70 3.09 -16.56
N ASP A 33 2.41 4.08 -15.99
CA ASP A 33 3.88 4.08 -15.89
C ASP A 33 4.39 2.98 -14.95
N TRP A 34 3.69 2.76 -13.83
CA TRP A 34 4.02 1.70 -12.86
C TRP A 34 4.13 0.33 -13.52
N PHE A 35 3.13 -0.04 -14.33
CA PHE A 35 3.07 -1.31 -15.04
C PHE A 35 3.71 -1.31 -16.44
N ARG A 36 4.43 -0.25 -16.85
CA ARG A 36 4.93 -0.10 -18.24
C ARG A 36 5.70 -1.32 -18.76
N ASN A 37 6.50 -1.96 -17.90
CA ASN A 37 7.39 -3.05 -18.26
C ASN A 37 6.81 -4.45 -17.94
N TRP A 38 5.56 -4.53 -17.48
CA TRP A 38 4.92 -5.80 -17.12
C TRP A 38 4.38 -6.49 -18.38
N ILE A 39 4.70 -7.78 -18.54
CA ILE A 39 4.35 -8.57 -19.73
C ILE A 39 3.21 -9.52 -19.39
N GLY A 40 1.98 -9.00 -19.44
CA GLY A 40 0.76 -9.78 -19.24
C GLY A 40 -0.35 -8.95 -18.59
N LYS A 41 -1.41 -9.63 -18.16
CA LYS A 41 -2.57 -9.05 -17.50
C LYS A 41 -2.31 -8.88 -16.00
N VAL A 42 -2.77 -7.76 -15.45
CA VAL A 42 -2.78 -7.48 -14.00
C VAL A 42 -4.20 -7.71 -13.49
N VAL A 43 -4.35 -8.21 -12.26
CA VAL A 43 -5.64 -8.23 -11.56
C VAL A 43 -5.66 -7.12 -10.53
N PHE A 44 -6.66 -6.24 -10.58
CA PHE A 44 -6.87 -5.24 -9.53
C PHE A 44 -7.76 -5.82 -8.44
N ALA A 45 -7.75 -5.22 -7.25
CA ALA A 45 -8.67 -5.58 -6.18
C ALA A 45 -9.06 -4.37 -5.34
N VAL A 46 -10.24 -4.42 -4.73
CA VAL A 46 -10.74 -3.38 -3.83
C VAL A 46 -11.25 -3.97 -2.52
N ILE A 47 -11.09 -3.21 -1.45
CA ILE A 47 -11.69 -3.47 -0.14
C ILE A 47 -12.52 -2.24 0.21
N ILE A 48 -13.84 -2.42 0.40
CA ILE A 48 -14.79 -1.31 0.40
C ILE A 48 -14.73 -0.51 1.71
N GLY A 49 -14.78 -1.17 2.86
CA GLY A 49 -14.86 -0.51 4.16
C GLY A 49 -14.55 -1.40 5.35
N ARG A 50 -13.64 -2.39 5.19
CA ARG A 50 -13.31 -3.41 6.19
C ARG A 50 -12.98 -2.82 7.56
N HIS A 51 -12.17 -1.75 7.60
CA HIS A 51 -11.65 -1.18 8.84
C HIS A 51 -12.35 0.13 9.22
N THR A 52 -12.60 1.01 8.25
CA THR A 52 -13.30 2.29 8.47
C THR A 52 -14.79 2.12 8.75
N ARG A 53 -15.41 1.02 8.29
CA ARG A 53 -16.87 0.83 8.24
C ARG A 53 -17.59 1.96 7.47
N ILE A 54 -16.88 2.60 6.52
CA ILE A 54 -17.41 3.59 5.59
C ILE A 54 -17.48 2.92 4.21
N TYR A 55 -18.69 2.61 3.77
CA TYR A 55 -19.04 1.91 2.54
C TYR A 55 -20.41 2.40 2.03
N PRO A 56 -20.70 2.35 0.72
CA PRO A 56 -22.06 2.54 0.21
C PRO A 56 -23.01 1.48 0.83
N PRO A 57 -24.22 1.84 1.29
CA PRO A 57 -25.13 0.91 1.98
C PRO A 57 -25.45 -0.38 1.21
N GLU A 58 -25.49 -0.32 -0.12
CA GLU A 58 -25.71 -1.44 -1.03
C GLU A 58 -24.61 -2.51 -0.96
N TYR A 59 -23.44 -2.20 -0.39
CA TYR A 59 -22.31 -3.13 -0.22
C TYR A 59 -22.03 -3.48 1.25
N GLU A 60 -23.03 -3.44 2.13
CA GLU A 60 -22.84 -3.79 3.55
C GLU A 60 -22.32 -5.22 3.76
N GLU A 61 -22.86 -6.20 3.03
CA GLU A 61 -22.43 -7.61 3.11
C GLU A 61 -21.00 -7.80 2.58
N ASP A 62 -20.64 -7.09 1.52
CA ASP A 62 -19.32 -7.11 0.88
C ASP A 62 -18.29 -6.14 1.49
N ALA A 63 -18.67 -5.36 2.52
CA ALA A 63 -17.84 -4.26 3.03
C ALA A 63 -16.42 -4.71 3.47
N SER A 64 -16.32 -5.94 3.98
CA SER A 64 -15.07 -6.58 4.39
C SER A 64 -14.46 -7.51 3.33
N ALA A 65 -15.18 -7.80 2.23
CA ALA A 65 -14.72 -8.68 1.18
C ALA A 65 -13.56 -8.07 0.39
N THR A 66 -12.81 -8.95 -0.28
CA THR A 66 -11.80 -8.55 -1.27
C THR A 66 -12.41 -8.80 -2.63
N ILE A 67 -12.82 -7.74 -3.33
CA ILE A 67 -13.44 -7.84 -4.66
C ILE A 67 -12.34 -7.74 -5.71
N LEU A 68 -12.25 -8.74 -6.59
CA LEU A 68 -11.30 -8.74 -7.70
C LEU A 68 -11.89 -8.02 -8.93
N ILE A 69 -11.03 -7.28 -9.63
CA ILE A 69 -11.32 -6.59 -10.89
C ILE A 69 -10.32 -7.11 -11.91
N ASP A 70 -10.69 -8.20 -12.58
CA ASP A 70 -9.96 -8.82 -13.69
C ASP A 70 -10.58 -8.50 -15.07
N SER A 71 -11.78 -7.94 -15.07
CA SER A 71 -12.62 -7.77 -16.27
C SER A 71 -12.67 -6.30 -16.67
N TYR A 72 -11.61 -5.86 -17.35
CA TYR A 72 -11.41 -4.49 -17.82
C TYR A 72 -10.68 -4.46 -19.17
N ARG A 73 -10.85 -3.39 -19.96
CA ARG A 73 -10.13 -3.15 -21.23
C ARG A 73 -9.12 -2.00 -21.11
N SER A 74 -9.36 -1.05 -20.21
CA SER A 74 -8.38 -0.01 -19.86
C SER A 74 -8.44 0.37 -18.37
N LEU A 75 -7.48 1.20 -17.93
CA LEU A 75 -7.44 1.70 -16.55
C LEU A 75 -8.61 2.65 -16.23
N GLU A 76 -9.25 3.21 -17.26
CA GLU A 76 -10.47 4.00 -17.14
C GLU A 76 -11.68 3.13 -16.74
N ASP A 77 -11.75 1.87 -17.20
CA ASP A 77 -12.74 0.89 -16.71
C ASP A 77 -12.48 0.52 -15.25
N VAL A 78 -11.21 0.30 -14.89
CA VAL A 78 -10.79 0.04 -13.49
C VAL A 78 -11.17 1.23 -12.59
N ARG A 79 -10.97 2.48 -13.05
CA ARG A 79 -11.48 3.67 -12.36
C ARG A 79 -13.01 3.66 -12.27
N GLY A 80 -13.73 3.18 -13.29
CA GLY A 80 -15.18 2.99 -13.26
C GLY A 80 -15.62 2.11 -12.08
N TRP A 81 -15.02 0.93 -11.94
CA TRP A 81 -15.24 0.04 -10.79
C TRP A 81 -14.88 0.70 -9.44
N ILE A 82 -13.78 1.44 -9.38
CA ILE A 82 -13.39 2.18 -8.16
C ILE A 82 -14.42 3.28 -7.79
N LEU A 83 -15.02 3.94 -8.78
CA LEU A 83 -16.06 4.97 -8.58
C LEU A 83 -17.44 4.42 -8.22
N GLU A 84 -17.69 3.16 -8.56
CA GLU A 84 -18.86 2.38 -8.13
C GLU A 84 -18.71 1.98 -6.65
N PHE A 85 -17.65 1.23 -6.32
CA PHE A 85 -17.45 0.72 -4.96
C PHE A 85 -17.03 1.78 -3.93
N LEU A 86 -16.43 2.90 -4.36
CA LEU A 86 -15.83 3.94 -3.50
C LEU A 86 -14.96 3.37 -2.35
N PRO A 87 -13.96 2.54 -2.66
CA PRO A 87 -13.31 1.69 -1.67
C PRO A 87 -12.40 2.44 -0.72
N GLU A 88 -12.29 1.91 0.50
CA GLU A 88 -11.32 2.30 1.51
C GLU A 88 -9.89 2.06 1.02
N SER A 89 -9.65 1.06 0.17
CA SER A 89 -8.32 0.76 -0.36
C SER A 89 -8.39 0.03 -1.70
N VAL A 90 -7.51 0.42 -2.63
CA VAL A 90 -7.31 -0.24 -3.92
C VAL A 90 -5.96 -0.95 -3.92
N TYR A 91 -5.93 -2.14 -4.51
CA TYR A 91 -4.79 -3.04 -4.58
C TYR A 91 -4.62 -3.55 -6.01
N TYR A 92 -3.48 -4.18 -6.27
CA TYR A 92 -3.29 -5.08 -7.39
C TYR A 92 -2.69 -6.40 -6.90
N ASP A 93 -2.98 -7.49 -7.60
CA ASP A 93 -2.30 -8.77 -7.42
C ASP A 93 -0.92 -8.66 -8.05
N ARG A 94 0.12 -8.99 -7.27
CA ARG A 94 1.52 -8.97 -7.70
C ARG A 94 1.82 -10.05 -8.76
N ASN A 95 0.91 -11.00 -8.96
CA ASN A 95 0.99 -11.94 -10.07
C ASN A 95 0.74 -11.24 -11.42
N ILE A 96 1.46 -11.69 -12.44
CA ILE A 96 1.16 -11.42 -13.85
C ILE A 96 0.49 -12.65 -14.43
N TYR A 97 -0.55 -12.43 -15.25
CA TYR A 97 -1.36 -13.48 -15.85
C TYR A 97 -1.27 -13.48 -17.39
N ASP A 98 -1.42 -14.65 -18.00
CA ASP A 98 -1.67 -14.77 -19.45
C ASP A 98 -3.15 -14.53 -19.80
N GLU A 99 -3.52 -14.75 -21.07
CA GLU A 99 -4.92 -14.60 -21.54
C GLU A 99 -5.85 -15.69 -21.00
N ASP A 100 -5.32 -16.88 -20.67
CA ASP A 100 -6.06 -18.02 -20.12
C ASP A 100 -6.20 -17.95 -18.59
N GLY A 101 -5.50 -17.03 -17.93
CA GLY A 101 -5.53 -16.83 -16.48
C GLY A 101 -4.48 -17.62 -15.69
N ASN A 102 -3.47 -18.20 -16.36
CA ASN A 102 -2.33 -18.82 -15.68
C ASN A 102 -1.34 -17.76 -15.20
N VAL A 103 -0.64 -18.04 -14.09
CA VAL A 103 0.38 -17.13 -13.54
C VAL A 103 1.69 -17.28 -14.32
N LEU A 104 2.13 -16.19 -14.96
CA LEU A 104 3.40 -16.08 -15.69
C LEU A 104 4.59 -15.78 -14.78
N GLY A 105 4.32 -15.14 -13.64
CA GLY A 105 5.32 -14.73 -12.65
C GLY A 105 4.68 -13.84 -11.59
N GLN A 106 5.46 -13.43 -10.60
CA GLN A 106 4.98 -12.59 -9.50
C GLN A 106 6.06 -11.60 -9.04
N GLU A 107 5.69 -10.33 -8.93
CA GLU A 107 6.53 -9.27 -8.37
C GLU A 107 6.97 -9.61 -6.94
N LEU A 108 8.26 -9.45 -6.66
CA LEU A 108 8.81 -9.53 -5.32
C LEU A 108 8.67 -8.16 -4.65
N ALA A 109 8.10 -8.12 -3.44
CA ALA A 109 8.01 -6.90 -2.66
C ALA A 109 8.09 -7.19 -1.16
N PHE A 110 8.58 -6.19 -0.42
CA PHE A 110 8.64 -6.13 1.04
C PHE A 110 7.64 -5.09 1.52
N ASP A 111 6.87 -5.40 2.55
CA ASP A 111 6.03 -4.45 3.27
C ASP A 111 6.65 -4.17 4.63
N LEU A 112 6.70 -2.89 5.01
CA LEU A 112 7.17 -2.39 6.28
C LEU A 112 6.06 -1.50 6.85
N ASP A 113 5.31 -2.00 7.82
CA ASP A 113 4.24 -1.26 8.51
C ASP A 113 4.64 -1.00 9.98
N PRO A 114 4.16 0.09 10.61
CA PRO A 114 4.24 0.29 12.07
C PRO A 114 3.85 -0.93 12.91
N GLU A 115 2.98 -1.81 12.41
CA GLU A 115 2.59 -3.08 13.06
C GLU A 115 3.77 -4.06 13.27
N ASN A 116 4.85 -3.95 12.49
CA ASN A 116 6.04 -4.81 12.62
C ASN A 116 7.04 -4.30 13.67
N LEU A 117 6.85 -3.09 14.21
CA LEU A 117 7.78 -2.43 15.13
C LEU A 117 7.24 -2.32 16.57
N THR A 118 8.14 -2.07 17.52
CA THR A 118 7.77 -1.73 18.91
C THR A 118 8.00 -0.25 19.15
N CYS A 119 6.93 0.53 19.30
CA CYS A 119 7.02 1.95 19.57
C CYS A 119 7.53 2.19 21.00
N PRO A 120 8.53 3.07 21.22
CA PRO A 120 9.04 3.37 22.57
C PRO A 120 8.01 4.07 23.47
N ILE A 121 6.96 4.68 22.89
CA ILE A 121 5.87 5.35 23.64
C ILE A 121 4.62 4.45 23.70
N HIS A 122 4.26 3.82 22.58
CA HIS A 122 2.98 3.11 22.46
C HIS A 122 3.08 1.59 22.61
N GLY A 123 4.28 1.01 22.78
CA GLY A 123 4.48 -0.43 22.93
C GLY A 123 4.38 -1.21 21.62
N SER A 124 4.15 -2.52 21.74
CA SER A 124 4.07 -3.45 20.62
C SER A 124 2.69 -3.45 19.94
N LEU A 125 2.58 -4.14 18.80
CA LEU A 125 1.28 -4.48 18.19
C LEU A 125 0.35 -5.19 19.18
N GLU A 126 0.85 -6.12 19.99
CA GLU A 126 0.01 -6.83 20.97
C GLU A 126 -0.58 -5.86 22.00
N ASP A 127 0.21 -4.92 22.50
CA ASP A 127 -0.25 -3.89 23.43
C ASP A 127 -1.28 -2.97 22.78
N LYS A 128 -1.12 -2.63 21.49
CA LYS A 128 -2.11 -1.88 20.71
C LYS A 128 -3.41 -2.68 20.54
N MET A 129 -3.33 -3.96 20.17
CA MET A 129 -4.49 -4.83 20.00
C MET A 129 -5.29 -4.98 21.30
N ARG A 130 -4.62 -5.14 22.46
CA ARG A 130 -5.25 -5.17 23.79
C ARG A 130 -6.06 -3.90 24.12
N ARG A 131 -5.75 -2.77 23.48
CA ARG A 131 -6.47 -1.48 23.61
C ARG A 131 -7.48 -1.23 22.47
N GLY A 132 -7.65 -2.17 21.54
CA GLY A 132 -8.46 -1.97 20.32
C GLY A 132 -7.82 -1.05 19.27
N GLN A 133 -6.53 -0.76 19.42
CA GLN A 133 -5.76 0.24 18.67
C GLN A 133 -4.81 -0.38 17.62
N GLY A 134 -5.08 -1.59 17.13
CA GLY A 134 -4.17 -2.34 16.25
C GLY A 134 -3.74 -1.59 14.98
N LEU A 135 -4.63 -0.78 14.39
CA LEU A 135 -4.36 0.03 13.20
C LEU A 135 -3.87 1.47 13.52
N SER A 136 -3.68 1.77 14.81
CA SER A 136 -3.17 3.08 15.27
C SER A 136 -1.66 3.15 15.12
N PHE A 137 -1.15 4.31 14.75
CA PHE A 137 0.29 4.57 14.67
C PHE A 137 0.58 6.06 14.90
N CYS A 138 1.80 6.39 15.34
CA CYS A 138 2.21 7.77 15.58
C CYS A 138 3.31 8.26 14.63
N GLU A 139 3.64 9.56 14.72
CA GLU A 139 4.68 10.22 13.90
C GLU A 139 6.05 9.52 14.05
N ILE A 140 6.42 9.10 15.27
CA ILE A 140 7.67 8.35 15.56
C ILE A 140 7.69 7.00 14.86
N GLU A 141 6.56 6.30 14.73
CA GLU A 141 6.54 5.00 14.07
C GLU A 141 6.71 5.13 12.55
N LEU A 142 6.17 6.20 11.94
CA LEU A 142 6.47 6.53 10.54
C LEU A 142 7.97 6.78 10.32
N GLU A 143 8.61 7.50 11.23
CA GLU A 143 10.07 7.74 11.19
C GLU A 143 10.85 6.43 11.33
N MET A 144 10.52 5.59 12.32
CA MET A 144 11.17 4.29 12.52
C MET A 144 11.02 3.36 11.31
N VAL A 145 9.83 3.28 10.69
CA VAL A 145 9.60 2.46 9.50
C VAL A 145 10.35 3.03 8.29
N ARG A 146 10.41 4.37 8.13
CA ARG A 146 11.20 5.02 7.08
C ARG A 146 12.69 4.71 7.22
N ASP A 147 13.22 4.76 8.43
CA ASP A 147 14.63 4.49 8.71
C ASP A 147 14.97 2.99 8.53
N GLU A 148 14.03 2.08 8.84
CA GLU A 148 14.11 0.65 8.46
C GLU A 148 14.07 0.47 6.93
N THR A 149 13.22 1.22 6.24
CA THR A 149 13.09 1.19 4.77
C THR A 149 14.37 1.63 4.08
N ILE A 150 15.05 2.66 4.59
CA ILE A 150 16.36 3.11 4.08
C ILE A 150 17.38 1.98 4.22
N ARG A 151 17.54 1.41 5.43
CA ARG A 151 18.50 0.30 5.66
C ARG A 151 18.20 -0.93 4.80
N LEU A 152 16.94 -1.30 4.63
CA LEU A 152 16.56 -2.45 3.81
C LEU A 152 16.77 -2.16 2.31
N TYR A 153 16.48 -0.95 1.86
CA TYR A 153 16.76 -0.53 0.49
C TYR A 153 18.27 -0.60 0.19
N GLU A 154 19.12 -0.10 1.09
CA GLU A 154 20.57 -0.18 0.97
C GLU A 154 21.05 -1.64 0.85
N GLU A 155 20.52 -2.55 1.66
CA GLU A 155 20.87 -3.98 1.59
C GLU A 155 20.42 -4.63 0.26
N LEU A 156 19.16 -4.42 -0.13
CA LEU A 156 18.61 -5.00 -1.36
C LEU A 156 19.31 -4.43 -2.61
N SER A 157 19.70 -3.16 -2.60
CA SER A 157 20.41 -2.52 -3.74
C SER A 157 21.80 -3.10 -4.05
N LYS A 158 22.34 -3.97 -3.18
CA LYS A 158 23.58 -4.72 -3.44
C LYS A 158 23.37 -5.90 -4.40
N ASN A 159 22.13 -6.39 -4.52
CA ASN A 159 21.79 -7.62 -5.25
C ASN A 159 20.72 -7.41 -6.34
N PHE A 160 19.94 -6.33 -6.25
CA PHE A 160 18.87 -5.99 -7.18
C PHE A 160 19.14 -4.62 -7.82
N SER A 161 18.70 -4.43 -9.07
CA SER A 161 19.01 -3.25 -9.89
C SER A 161 17.82 -2.31 -10.08
N ASN A 162 16.59 -2.82 -10.01
CA ASN A 162 15.37 -2.08 -10.33
C ASN A 162 14.42 -2.06 -9.12
N LEU A 163 14.83 -1.36 -8.07
CA LEU A 163 14.04 -1.16 -6.87
C LEU A 163 13.17 0.10 -6.96
N ARG A 164 11.95 0.05 -6.41
CA ARG A 164 11.08 1.22 -6.22
C ARG A 164 10.52 1.24 -4.82
N VAL A 165 10.52 2.41 -4.19
CA VAL A 165 9.92 2.61 -2.87
C VAL A 165 8.56 3.30 -3.01
N VAL A 166 7.57 2.83 -2.25
CA VAL A 166 6.21 3.38 -2.27
C VAL A 166 5.76 3.63 -0.84
N TYR A 167 5.41 4.89 -0.52
CA TYR A 167 4.71 5.20 0.72
C TYR A 167 3.27 4.65 0.65
N SER A 168 2.92 3.73 1.54
CA SER A 168 1.67 2.97 1.53
C SER A 168 0.50 3.69 2.22
N GLY A 169 0.76 4.85 2.82
CA GLY A 169 -0.17 5.58 3.69
C GLY A 169 0.06 5.35 5.20
N ARG A 170 0.66 4.21 5.57
CA ARG A 170 1.00 3.87 6.97
C ARG A 170 2.47 3.54 7.17
N GLY A 171 3.08 2.94 6.17
CA GLY A 171 4.48 2.58 6.12
C GLY A 171 4.97 2.64 4.68
N PHE A 172 5.86 1.72 4.31
CA PHE A 172 6.49 1.72 2.99
C PHE A 172 6.53 0.31 2.41
N HIS A 173 6.44 0.24 1.09
CA HIS A 173 6.79 -0.96 0.35
C HIS A 173 8.11 -0.75 -0.38
N ILE A 174 8.93 -1.80 -0.46
CA ILE A 174 10.05 -1.88 -1.42
C ILE A 174 9.67 -2.93 -2.46
N HIS A 175 9.52 -2.49 -3.70
CA HIS A 175 9.20 -3.30 -4.86
C HIS A 175 10.47 -3.63 -5.63
N ILE A 176 10.68 -4.90 -5.97
CA ILE A 176 11.78 -5.37 -6.83
C ILE A 176 11.19 -5.70 -8.20
N LEU A 177 11.63 -4.96 -9.21
CA LEU A 177 11.11 -5.00 -10.59
C LEU A 177 12.16 -5.54 -11.58
N ASP A 178 13.20 -6.21 -11.08
CA ASP A 178 14.15 -7.02 -11.83
C ASP A 178 13.40 -8.22 -12.44
N LEU A 179 13.36 -8.33 -13.77
CA LEU A 179 12.48 -9.26 -14.49
C LEU A 179 12.76 -10.73 -14.17
N GLU A 180 14.01 -11.06 -13.88
CA GLU A 180 14.46 -12.38 -13.44
C GLU A 180 13.87 -12.82 -12.10
N THR A 181 13.39 -11.88 -11.27
CA THR A 181 12.77 -12.21 -9.97
C THR A 181 11.32 -12.64 -10.11
N PHE A 182 10.65 -12.31 -11.22
CA PHE A 182 9.25 -12.69 -11.43
C PHE A 182 9.07 -14.21 -11.54
N SER A 183 10.07 -14.92 -12.06
CA SER A 183 10.06 -16.39 -12.18
C SER A 183 10.54 -17.12 -10.93
N TRP A 184 10.97 -16.43 -9.86
CA TRP A 184 11.43 -17.07 -8.63
C TRP A 184 10.31 -17.88 -7.98
N SER A 185 10.65 -19.08 -7.53
CA SER A 185 9.80 -19.97 -6.75
C SER A 185 9.48 -19.40 -5.36
N HIS A 186 8.42 -19.95 -4.74
CA HIS A 186 8.08 -19.63 -3.34
C HIS A 186 9.23 -19.96 -2.37
N GLU A 187 10.02 -21.00 -2.63
CA GLU A 187 11.16 -21.37 -1.79
C GLU A 187 12.28 -20.33 -1.85
N GLU A 188 12.62 -19.83 -3.04
CA GLU A 188 13.63 -18.78 -3.23
C GLU A 188 13.22 -17.47 -2.54
N ARG A 189 11.96 -17.05 -2.72
CA ARG A 189 11.38 -15.88 -2.04
C ARG A 189 11.39 -16.04 -0.51
N SER A 190 10.98 -17.21 -0.02
CA SER A 190 10.97 -17.53 1.42
C SER A 190 12.37 -17.66 2.01
N LYS A 191 13.38 -18.05 1.21
CA LYS A 191 14.79 -18.03 1.62
C LYS A 191 15.31 -16.59 1.73
N LEU A 192 15.01 -15.73 0.76
CA LEU A 192 15.36 -14.31 0.84
C LEU A 192 14.72 -13.64 2.06
N ALA A 193 13.42 -13.87 2.28
CA ALA A 193 12.69 -13.33 3.43
C ALA A 193 13.33 -13.72 4.78
N ARG A 194 13.66 -15.02 4.95
CA ARG A 194 14.34 -15.51 6.15
C ARG A 194 15.73 -14.90 6.32
N ASN A 195 16.53 -14.82 5.26
CA ASN A 195 17.85 -14.18 5.30
C ASN A 195 17.75 -12.71 5.78
N MET A 196 16.79 -11.92 5.27
CA MET A 196 16.60 -10.53 5.71
C MET A 196 16.20 -10.47 7.20
N ARG A 197 15.32 -11.36 7.67
CA ARG A 197 14.97 -11.44 9.09
C ARG A 197 16.15 -11.87 9.98
N GLU A 198 17.00 -12.78 9.52
CA GLU A 198 18.24 -13.18 10.21
C GLU A 198 19.27 -12.03 10.28
N MET A 199 19.25 -11.12 9.31
CA MET A 199 20.03 -9.88 9.33
C MET A 199 19.42 -8.77 10.22
N GLY A 200 18.25 -9.02 10.82
CA GLY A 200 17.59 -8.10 11.76
C GLY A 200 16.53 -7.18 11.14
N PHE A 201 16.17 -7.35 9.87
CA PHE A 201 15.13 -6.55 9.22
C PHE A 201 13.71 -6.98 9.65
N MET A 202 12.91 -6.00 10.07
CA MET A 202 11.56 -6.22 10.61
C MET A 202 10.49 -6.28 9.51
N ILE A 203 10.57 -7.29 8.64
CA ILE A 203 9.71 -7.47 7.45
C ILE A 203 8.60 -8.53 7.65
N ASP A 204 7.51 -8.41 6.89
CA ASP A 204 6.54 -9.49 6.74
C ASP A 204 7.00 -10.55 5.71
N GLU A 205 7.29 -11.74 6.22
CA GLU A 205 7.66 -12.93 5.43
C GLU A 205 6.50 -13.45 4.57
N TRP A 206 5.24 -13.25 4.97
CA TRP A 206 4.06 -13.65 4.21
C TRP A 206 3.87 -12.78 2.95
N VAL A 207 4.23 -11.50 3.03
CA VAL A 207 4.34 -10.62 1.85
C VAL A 207 5.57 -11.00 1.01
N THR A 208 6.75 -11.11 1.60
CA THR A 208 7.99 -11.33 0.84
C THR A 208 8.02 -12.69 0.12
N SER A 209 7.50 -13.75 0.75
CA SER A 209 7.36 -15.09 0.15
C SER A 209 6.41 -15.15 -1.05
N GLY A 210 5.62 -14.11 -1.30
CA GLY A 210 4.60 -14.09 -2.36
C GLY A 210 3.24 -14.66 -1.94
N SER A 211 3.08 -15.03 -0.67
CA SER A 211 1.87 -15.69 -0.17
C SER A 211 0.70 -14.72 -0.01
N MET A 212 0.94 -13.51 0.52
CA MET A 212 0.02 -12.38 0.45
C MET A 212 0.15 -11.71 -0.91
N ARG A 213 -0.70 -12.06 -1.89
CA ARG A 213 -0.47 -11.62 -3.28
C ARG A 213 -0.83 -10.15 -3.55
N LEU A 214 -1.80 -9.60 -2.80
CA LEU A 214 -2.30 -8.24 -3.03
C LEU A 214 -1.41 -7.19 -2.33
N ILE A 215 -1.06 -6.13 -3.07
CA ILE A 215 -0.35 -4.97 -2.54
C ILE A 215 -1.03 -3.66 -2.99
N ARG A 216 -0.92 -2.61 -2.18
CA ARG A 216 -1.69 -1.37 -2.39
C ARG A 216 -1.28 -0.67 -3.68
N LEU A 217 -2.26 -0.27 -4.50
CA LEU A 217 -2.01 0.31 -5.82
C LEU A 217 -1.39 1.71 -5.72
N PRO A 218 -0.21 1.96 -6.33
CA PRO A 218 0.34 3.31 -6.44
C PRO A 218 -0.62 4.31 -7.07
N HIS A 219 -0.55 5.55 -6.61
CA HIS A 219 -1.46 6.66 -6.90
C HIS A 219 -2.92 6.50 -6.47
N SER A 220 -3.31 5.38 -5.85
CA SER A 220 -4.64 5.25 -5.21
C SER A 220 -4.71 6.01 -3.87
N LEU A 221 -5.90 6.07 -3.27
CA LEU A 221 -6.12 6.63 -1.94
C LEU A 221 -6.17 5.50 -0.90
N HIS A 222 -5.36 5.59 0.16
CA HIS A 222 -5.60 4.85 1.38
C HIS A 222 -6.64 5.59 2.24
N GLY A 223 -7.89 5.17 2.10
CA GLY A 223 -9.07 5.84 2.65
C GLY A 223 -9.22 5.78 4.17
N MET A 224 -8.43 5.00 4.90
CA MET A 224 -8.42 4.98 6.38
C MET A 224 -7.62 6.15 6.97
N VAL A 225 -6.59 6.62 6.26
CA VAL A 225 -5.69 7.70 6.71
C VAL A 225 -5.77 8.94 5.83
N SER A 226 -6.51 8.88 4.72
CA SER A 226 -6.61 9.94 3.70
C SER A 226 -5.23 10.38 3.21
N ARG A 227 -4.46 9.39 2.72
CA ARG A 227 -3.15 9.60 2.08
C ARG A 227 -3.09 8.91 0.73
N ILE A 228 -2.44 9.57 -0.22
CA ILE A 228 -2.17 9.06 -1.56
C ILE A 228 -1.00 8.08 -1.46
N VAL A 229 -1.18 6.91 -2.05
CA VAL A 229 -0.15 5.88 -2.16
C VAL A 229 0.89 6.38 -3.15
N THR A 230 2.07 6.76 -2.68
CA THR A 230 2.97 7.63 -3.45
C THR A 230 4.30 6.94 -3.69
N PRO A 231 4.70 6.67 -4.96
CA PRO A 231 6.08 6.31 -5.28
C PRO A 231 7.05 7.42 -4.85
N ILE A 232 8.09 7.05 -4.11
CA ILE A 232 9.12 7.93 -3.55
C ILE A 232 10.46 7.49 -4.13
N ASN A 233 11.33 8.45 -4.49
CA ASN A 233 12.70 8.11 -4.87
C ASN A 233 13.50 7.74 -3.60
N ALA A 234 14.29 6.68 -3.65
CA ALA A 234 15.11 6.27 -2.49
C ALA A 234 16.02 7.42 -2.00
N SER A 235 16.52 8.27 -2.90
CA SER A 235 17.41 9.39 -2.56
C SER A 235 16.74 10.54 -1.80
N GLU A 236 15.42 10.59 -1.70
CA GLU A 236 14.70 11.62 -0.91
C GLU A 236 14.21 11.08 0.44
N LEU A 237 14.30 9.77 0.71
CA LEU A 237 13.75 9.12 1.90
C LEU A 237 14.24 9.73 3.22
N GLU A 238 15.53 10.04 3.36
CA GLU A 238 16.07 10.66 4.59
C GLU A 238 15.32 11.95 4.98
N SER A 239 14.90 12.72 3.97
CA SER A 239 14.20 14.00 4.13
C SER A 239 12.68 13.89 4.02
N PHE A 240 12.16 12.71 3.70
CA PHE A 240 10.74 12.51 3.41
C PHE A 240 9.91 12.51 4.70
N ASN A 241 8.92 13.41 4.74
CA ASN A 241 7.90 13.49 5.80
C ASN A 241 6.50 13.25 5.20
N PRO A 242 5.92 12.03 5.30
CA PRO A 242 4.60 11.71 4.74
C PRO A 242 3.42 12.45 5.39
N ILE A 243 3.63 13.08 6.55
CA ILE A 243 2.60 13.87 7.23
C ILE A 243 2.39 15.20 6.50
N GLU A 244 3.49 15.81 6.02
CA GLU A 244 3.54 17.16 5.44
C GLU A 244 3.73 17.18 3.92
N ASP A 245 4.23 16.09 3.32
CA ASP A 245 4.51 16.03 1.88
C ASP A 245 3.24 16.20 1.03
N ARG A 246 3.25 17.27 0.23
CA ARG A 246 2.12 17.76 -0.57
C ARG A 246 1.80 16.89 -1.80
N ARG A 247 2.57 15.81 -2.04
CA ARG A 247 2.29 14.70 -2.98
C ARG A 247 1.42 13.62 -2.34
N CYS A 248 1.54 13.44 -1.01
CA CYS A 248 0.84 12.39 -0.27
C CYS A 248 -0.54 12.85 0.25
N ILE A 249 -0.82 14.16 0.23
CA ILE A 249 -2.05 14.74 0.77
C ILE A 249 -3.01 15.12 -0.38
N PRO A 250 -4.23 14.52 -0.47
CA PRO A 250 -5.20 14.84 -1.50
C PRO A 250 -5.77 16.26 -1.37
N LYS A 251 -6.25 16.85 -2.47
CA LYS A 251 -6.77 18.23 -2.50
C LYS A 251 -7.88 18.45 -1.47
N PHE A 252 -8.76 17.48 -1.24
CA PHE A 252 -9.88 17.66 -0.30
C PHE A 252 -9.42 17.96 1.14
N LEU A 253 -8.27 17.43 1.60
CA LEU A 253 -7.68 17.79 2.89
C LEU A 253 -6.95 19.16 2.85
N ARG A 254 -6.41 19.54 1.70
CA ARG A 254 -5.69 20.82 1.51
C ARG A 254 -6.63 22.02 1.38
N GLU A 255 -7.84 21.79 0.86
CA GLU A 255 -8.86 22.82 0.65
C GLU A 255 -9.65 23.12 1.93
N GLY A 256 -9.90 22.10 2.78
CA GLY A 256 -10.57 22.27 4.08
C GLY A 256 -9.70 22.90 5.18
N GLY A 257 -8.38 23.01 4.99
CA GLY A 257 -7.43 23.48 6.02
C GLY A 257 -7.32 25.00 6.19
N ARG A 258 -8.40 25.77 5.95
CA ARG A 258 -8.41 27.24 6.17
C ARG A 258 -9.27 27.73 7.33
N ASP A 259 -10.13 26.88 7.89
CA ASP A 259 -10.97 27.22 9.04
C ASP A 259 -11.15 25.98 9.96
N ALA A 260 -10.23 25.82 10.92
CA ALA A 260 -10.32 24.91 12.07
C ALA A 260 -9.44 25.42 13.22
#